data_AF-A0A453MBE3-F1
#
_entry.id   AF-A0A453MBE3-F1
#
_cell.length_a   1.000
_cell.length_b   1.000
_cell.length_c   1.000
_cell.angle_alpha   90.00
_cell.angle_beta   90.00
_cell.angle_gamma   90.00
#
_symmetry.space_group_name_H-M   'P 1'
#
loop_
_entity.id
_entity.type
_entity.pdbx_description
1 polymer ?
#
loop_
_entity_poly.entity_id
_entity_poly.type
_entity_poly.pdbx_seq_one_letter_code
_entity_poly.pdbx_strand_id
1 'polypeptide(L)' 'MESPTMLVRRGFANVVLGRMEDALEDARRAEGISPEWPTAHYLQGMALIGLGMELDGHEKLRIAASLEAQRTGRN' A
#
# COMPACT_ATOMS: atom_id res chain seq x y z
N MET A 1 16.29 -11.08 1.19
CA MET A 1 14.87 -10.67 1.29
C MET A 1 14.86 -9.15 1.32
N GLU A 2 14.20 -8.49 0.37
CA GLU A 2 14.11 -7.01 0.37
C GLU A 2 13.32 -6.54 1.61
N SER A 3 13.74 -5.43 2.22
CA SER A 3 13.02 -4.85 3.37
C SER A 3 11.67 -4.27 2.93
N PRO A 4 10.57 -4.50 3.67
CA PRO A 4 9.26 -3.93 3.35
C PRO A 4 9.32 -2.40 3.28
N THR A 5 10.16 -1.77 4.10
CA THR A 5 10.37 -0.32 4.05
C THR A 5 10.97 0.16 2.74
N MET A 6 11.90 -0.61 2.15
CA MET A 6 12.50 -0.26 0.86
C MET A 6 11.49 -0.42 -0.29
N LEU A 7 10.68 -1.47 -0.24
CA LEU A 7 9.59 -1.70 -1.19
C LEU A 7 8.57 -0.56 -1.16
N VAL A 8 8.12 -0.15 0.02
CA VAL A 8 7.19 1.00 0.15
C VAL A 8 7.81 2.30 -0.35
N ARG A 9 9.09 2.57 -0.05
CA ARG A 9 9.75 3.78 -0.55
C ARG A 9 9.86 3.79 -2.08
N ARG A 10 10.23 2.67 -2.69
CA ARG A 10 10.31 2.52 -4.15
C ARG A 10 8.92 2.64 -4.79
N GLY A 11 7.94 1.94 -4.25
CA GLY A 11 6.58 1.99 -4.76
C GLY A 11 5.95 3.37 -4.63
N PHE A 12 6.22 4.12 -3.55
CA PHE A 12 5.81 5.52 -3.43
C PHE A 12 6.45 6.41 -4.51
N ALA A 13 7.74 6.23 -4.78
CA ALA A 13 8.39 6.94 -5.89
C ALA A 13 7.74 6.59 -7.24
N ASN A 14 7.37 5.33 -7.47
CA ASN A 14 6.66 4.91 -8.68
C ASN A 14 5.28 5.57 -8.80
N VAL A 15 4.51 5.73 -7.71
CA VAL A 15 3.26 6.50 -7.74
C VAL A 15 3.49 7.95 -8.16
N VAL A 16 4.49 8.61 -7.58
CA VAL A 16 4.85 10.01 -7.93
C VAL A 16 5.26 10.12 -9.40
N LEU A 17 5.91 9.10 -9.96
CA LEU A 17 6.32 9.03 -11.36
C LEU A 17 5.20 8.57 -12.31
N GLY A 18 4.00 8.28 -11.81
CA GLY A 18 2.88 7.80 -12.62
C GLY A 18 2.95 6.34 -13.03
N ARG A 19 3.88 5.56 -12.48
CA ARG A 19 4.12 4.14 -12.79
C ARG A 19 3.30 3.25 -11.85
N MET A 20 2.01 3.20 -12.09
CA MET A 20 1.07 2.61 -11.11
C MET A 20 1.20 1.08 -11.01
N GLU A 21 1.52 0.39 -12.09
CA GLU A 21 1.76 -1.06 -12.08
C GLU A 21 2.97 -1.43 -11.23
N ASP A 22 4.09 -0.73 -11.41
CA ASP A 22 5.31 -0.94 -10.62
C ASP A 22 5.07 -0.63 -9.13
N ALA A 23 4.31 0.44 -8.85
CA ALA A 23 3.93 0.79 -7.48
C ALA A 23 3.07 -0.31 -6.83
N LEU A 24 2.12 -0.88 -7.57
CA LEU A 24 1.24 -1.95 -7.10
C LEU A 24 2.03 -3.23 -6.80
N GLU A 25 2.99 -3.59 -7.65
CA GLU A 25 3.86 -4.74 -7.43
C GLU A 25 4.68 -4.61 -6.14
N ASP A 26 5.32 -3.45 -5.94
CA ASP A 26 6.09 -3.16 -4.73
C ASP A 26 5.23 -3.19 -3.48
N ALA A 27 4.02 -2.61 -3.55
CA ALA A 27 3.10 -2.59 -2.44
C ALA A 27 2.58 -4.00 -2.09
N ARG A 28 2.34 -4.88 -3.07
CA ARG A 28 1.99 -6.30 -2.85
C ARG A 28 3.10 -7.11 -2.22
N ARG A 29 4.36 -6.87 -2.64
CA ARG A 29 5.51 -7.50 -1.98
C ARG A 29 5.66 -7.02 -0.54
N ALA A 30 5.47 -5.72 -0.28
CA ALA A 30 5.52 -5.16 1.06
C ALA A 30 4.42 -5.76 1.97
N GLU A 31 3.18 -5.88 1.47
CA GLU A 31 2.07 -6.54 2.16
C GLU A 31 2.41 -8.00 2.48
N GLY A 32 2.98 -8.76 1.54
CA GLY A 32 3.37 -10.15 1.77
C GLY A 32 4.43 -10.32 2.88
N ILE A 33 5.26 -9.31 3.12
CA ILE A 33 6.27 -9.33 4.19
C ILE A 33 5.69 -8.78 5.51
N SER A 34 4.83 -7.77 5.45
CA SER A 34 4.22 -7.16 6.64
C SER A 34 2.72 -6.88 6.42
N PRO A 35 1.86 -7.90 6.60
CA PRO A 35 0.43 -7.80 6.29
C PRO A 35 -0.32 -6.80 7.16
N GLU A 36 0.13 -6.62 8.41
CA GLU A 36 -0.47 -5.70 9.39
C GLU A 36 0.05 -4.26 9.26
N TRP A 37 0.89 -3.97 8.26
CA TRP A 37 1.45 -2.63 8.08
C TRP A 37 0.54 -1.77 7.19
N PRO A 38 -0.14 -0.74 7.75
CA PRO A 38 -1.14 0.03 6.99
C PRO A 38 -0.58 0.68 5.72
N THR A 39 0.70 1.08 5.75
CA THR A 39 1.34 1.81 4.65
C THR A 39 1.38 1.02 3.34
N ALA A 40 1.54 -0.31 3.40
CA ALA A 40 1.52 -1.15 2.20
C ALA A 40 0.12 -1.12 1.55
N HIS A 41 -0.95 -1.19 2.34
CA HIS A 41 -2.32 -1.12 1.86
C HIS A 41 -2.69 0.25 1.32
N TYR A 42 -2.24 1.33 1.95
CA TYR A 42 -2.41 2.70 1.42
C TYR A 42 -1.79 2.83 0.03
N LEU A 43 -0.58 2.33 -0.14
CA LEU A 43 0.14 2.41 -1.40
C LEU A 43 -0.54 1.58 -2.52
N GLN A 44 -1.07 0.40 -2.19
CA GLN A 44 -1.91 -0.36 -3.11
C GLN A 44 -3.16 0.41 -3.51
N GLY A 45 -3.84 1.04 -2.54
CA GLY A 45 -5.04 1.85 -2.80
C GLY A 45 -4.77 2.97 -3.79
N MET A 46 -3.68 3.72 -3.59
CA MET A 46 -3.25 4.78 -4.50
C MET A 46 -2.95 4.26 -5.91
N ALA A 47 -2.19 3.16 -6.01
CA ALA A 47 -1.82 2.58 -7.29
C ALA A 47 -3.06 2.04 -8.06
N LEU A 48 -3.97 1.35 -7.36
CA LEU A 48 -5.20 0.81 -7.96
C LEU A 48 -6.13 1.91 -8.48
N ILE A 49 -6.31 2.99 -7.72
CA ILE A 49 -7.07 4.16 -8.18
C ILE A 49 -6.40 4.78 -9.41
N GLY A 50 -5.07 4.92 -9.41
CA GLY A 50 -4.31 5.39 -10.57
C GLY A 50 -4.47 4.51 -11.82
N LEU A 51 -4.74 3.22 -11.66
CA LEU A 51 -5.03 2.26 -12.74
C LEU A 51 -6.52 2.23 -13.16
N GLY A 52 -7.38 3.05 -12.54
CA GLY A 52 -8.83 3.02 -12.77
C GLY A 52 -9.56 1.88 -12.06
N MET A 53 -8.89 1.13 -11.19
CA MET A 53 -9.47 0.07 -10.36
C MET A 53 -10.02 0.64 -9.04
N GLU A 54 -10.97 1.56 -9.16
CA GLU A 54 -11.41 2.44 -8.07
C GLU A 54 -12.01 1.67 -6.88
N LEU A 55 -12.83 0.65 -7.15
CA LEU A 55 -13.44 -0.20 -6.10
C LEU A 55 -12.38 -0.93 -5.27
N ASP A 56 -11.43 -1.60 -5.93
CA ASP A 56 -10.35 -2.33 -5.25
C ASP A 56 -9.44 -1.37 -4.48
N GLY A 57 -9.18 -0.19 -5.05
CA GLY A 57 -8.38 0.83 -4.41
C GLY A 57 -9.01 1.36 -3.13
N HIS A 58 -10.30 1.70 -3.16
CA HIS A 58 -11.03 2.14 -1.96
C HIS A 58 -11.12 1.06 -0.89
N GLU A 59 -11.28 -0.21 -1.28
CA GLU A 59 -11.26 -1.31 -0.33
C GLU A 59 -9.90 -1.42 0.37
N LYS A 60 -8.79 -1.26 -0.36
CA LYS A 60 -7.45 -1.24 0.24
C LYS A 60 -7.24 -0.07 1.19
N LEU A 61 -7.75 1.12 0.85
CA LEU A 61 -7.72 2.27 1.76
C LEU A 61 -8.52 2.01 3.05
N ARG A 62 -9.67 1.33 2.95
CA ARG A 62 -10.48 0.95 4.12
C ARG A 62 -9.75 -0.04 5.03
N ILE A 63 -9.07 -1.02 4.45
CA ILE A 63 -8.22 -1.97 5.20
C ILE A 63 -7.10 -1.23 5.92
N ALA A 64 -6.41 -0.32 5.22
CA ALA A 64 -5.32 0.46 5.78
C ALA A 64 -5.78 1.29 7.00
N ALA A 65 -6.90 2.02 6.87
CA ALA A 65 -7.47 2.80 7.96
C ALA A 65 -7.87 1.94 9.17
N SER A 66 -8.44 0.76 8.92
CA SER A 66 -8.78 -0.19 9.99
C SER A 66 -7.54 -0.68 10.74
N LEU A 67 -6.46 -1.01 10.03
CA LEU A 67 -5.19 -1.44 10.65
C LEU A 67 -4.55 -0.32 11.47
N GLU A 68 -4.60 0.92 10.99
CA GLU A 68 -4.09 2.08 11.72
C GLU A 68 -4.89 2.35 13.00
N ALA A 69 -6.23 2.30 12.93
CA ALA A 69 -7.09 2.46 14.08
C ALA A 69 -6.81 1.39 15.17
N GLN A 70 -6.65 0.13 14.76
CA GLN A 70 -6.28 -0.97 15.65
C GLN A 70 -4.92 -0.74 16.31
N ARG A 71 -4.00 -0.08 15.62
CA ARG A 71 -2.64 0.19 16.10
C ARG A 71 -2.60 1.36 17.09
N THR A 72 -3.39 2.40 16.85
CA THR A 72 -3.49 3.57 17.73
C THR A 72 -4.31 3.29 18.99
N GLY A 73 -5.33 2.42 18.92
CA GLY A 73 -6.16 2.04 20.07
C GLY A 73 -5.53 1.03 21.04
N ARG A 74 -4.28 0.60 20.82
CA ARG A 74 -3.54 -0.34 21.68
C ARG A 74 -2.66 0.33 22.75
N ASN A 75 -2.74 1.65 22.90
CA ASN A 75 -1.98 2.44 23.88
C ASN A 75 -2.80 2.73 25.14
#